data_AF-A0A914NK38-F1
#
_entry.id   AF-A0A914NK38-F1
#
_cell.length_a   1.000
_cell.length_b   1.000
_cell.length_c   1.000
_cell.angle_alpha   90.00
_cell.angle_beta   90.00
_cell.angle_gamma   90.00
#
_symmetry.space_group_name_H-M   'P 1'
#
loop_
_entity.id
_entity.type
_entity.pdbx_description
1 polymer ?
#
loop_
_entity_poly.entity_id
_entity_poly.type
_entity_poly.pdbx_seq_one_letter_code
_entity_poly.pdbx_strand_id
1 'polypeptide(L)'
;MSEDQKIIEHAGVKYYKEEGKWYRLFPIREDKLPADIKTKKSKVNLQPESLLDIFKFLNFVQLLAVQQTSFYFKNFIDKYGKELARKKFEYLNLVPDTCFIFDGHELVELEPYDFQLSKQLEEKWKRGIEESIPMFLTSTDFTDKETVVCELRQDYKLYYLNLPWIPKSIEDMKIARSLLQLLFNCAFTTFEIDFTVINPQMIQLLFDEDKTNMPLQIHSQEIDLILYGNHVFDFVLNHLISNEFRFSIGCGIEYDVEKNLDVLFKIVANGGGSKFSTITCSFMDSKFYNFIIEQILEASQDFSRMVKKIKFDYMRGPRISTKRVEEAGVLILVNKHDPLIIFFISINENLSQDAVEVEITRL
;
A
#
# COMPACT_ATOMS: atom_id res chain seq x y z
N MET A 1 -29.16 -15.10 10.62
CA MET A 1 -29.18 -15.57 9.22
C MET A 1 -30.50 -15.17 8.61
N SER A 2 -30.50 -14.28 7.62
CA SER A 2 -31.72 -13.97 6.85
C SER A 2 -32.14 -15.20 6.04
N GLU A 3 -33.42 -15.32 5.71
CA GLU A 3 -33.96 -16.46 4.94
C GLU A 3 -33.33 -16.63 3.54
N ASP A 4 -32.53 -15.66 3.08
CA ASP A 4 -31.89 -15.66 1.76
C ASP A 4 -30.52 -16.36 1.69
N GLN A 5 -29.88 -16.68 2.84
CA GLN A 5 -28.62 -17.43 2.87
C GLN A 5 -28.86 -18.89 3.27
N LYS A 6 -29.39 -19.67 2.33
CA LYS A 6 -29.62 -21.12 2.51
C LYS A 6 -28.56 -21.91 1.76
N ILE A 7 -27.57 -22.45 2.50
CA ILE A 7 -26.67 -23.48 1.96
C ILE A 7 -27.48 -24.77 1.84
N ILE A 8 -27.55 -25.34 0.63
CA ILE A 8 -28.20 -26.63 0.39
C ILE A 8 -27.18 -27.64 -0.13
N GLU A 9 -27.32 -28.89 0.30
CA GLU A 9 -26.51 -30.00 -0.19
C GLU A 9 -27.38 -30.93 -1.05
N HIS A 10 -26.96 -31.14 -2.30
CA HIS A 10 -27.63 -32.05 -3.22
C HIS A 10 -26.59 -32.92 -3.93
N ALA A 11 -26.76 -34.24 -3.83
CA ALA A 11 -25.84 -35.23 -4.38
C ALA A 11 -24.36 -35.05 -3.93
N GLY A 12 -24.14 -34.66 -2.67
CA GLY A 12 -22.79 -34.48 -2.11
C GLY A 12 -22.04 -33.24 -2.62
N VAL A 13 -22.78 -32.30 -3.21
CA VAL A 13 -22.28 -30.99 -3.64
C VAL A 13 -23.03 -29.91 -2.87
N LYS A 14 -22.30 -29.00 -2.25
CA LYS A 14 -22.87 -27.84 -1.55
C LYS A 14 -23.11 -26.72 -2.54
N TYR A 15 -24.23 -26.04 -2.40
CA TYR A 15 -24.60 -24.87 -3.18
C TYR A 15 -24.98 -23.76 -2.21
N TYR A 16 -24.65 -22.53 -2.56
CA TYR A 16 -25.19 -21.34 -1.89
C TYR A 16 -25.94 -20.49 -2.90
N LYS A 17 -26.92 -19.73 -2.40
CA LYS A 17 -27.75 -18.85 -3.21
C LYS A 17 -27.38 -17.41 -2.88
N GLU A 18 -27.09 -16.62 -3.91
CA GLU A 18 -26.78 -15.20 -3.79
C GLU A 18 -27.47 -14.50 -4.96
N GLU A 19 -28.26 -13.45 -4.67
CA GLU A 19 -29.03 -12.67 -5.67
C GLU A 19 -29.91 -13.52 -6.60
N GLY A 20 -30.56 -14.56 -6.05
CA GLY A 20 -31.45 -15.42 -6.85
C GLY A 20 -30.72 -16.48 -7.70
N LYS A 21 -29.38 -16.44 -7.78
CA LYS A 21 -28.56 -17.39 -8.53
C LYS A 21 -27.92 -18.41 -7.61
N TRP A 22 -27.77 -19.64 -8.11
CA TRP A 22 -27.12 -20.73 -7.39
C TRP A 22 -25.67 -20.86 -7.80
N TYR A 23 -24.78 -20.83 -6.81
CA TYR A 23 -23.36 -21.02 -6.97
C TYR A 23 -22.95 -22.37 -6.38
N ARG A 24 -22.16 -23.12 -7.14
CA ARG A 24 -21.63 -24.40 -6.72
C ARG A 24 -20.39 -24.15 -5.85
N LEU A 25 -20.42 -24.59 -4.59
CA LEU A 25 -19.21 -24.69 -3.79
C LEU A 25 -18.44 -25.88 -4.30
N PHE A 26 -17.24 -25.61 -4.83
CA PHE A 26 -16.29 -26.66 -5.13
C PHE A 26 -15.55 -26.98 -3.83
N PRO A 27 -15.86 -28.09 -3.15
CA PRO A 27 -14.91 -28.60 -2.18
C PRO A 27 -13.62 -28.89 -2.94
N ILE A 28 -12.50 -28.35 -2.46
CA ILE A 28 -11.17 -28.78 -2.91
C ILE A 28 -11.05 -30.25 -2.50
N ARG A 29 -11.39 -31.14 -3.45
CA ARG A 29 -11.42 -32.59 -3.27
C ARG A 29 -10.08 -33.17 -3.71
N GLU A 30 -9.17 -33.37 -2.75
CA GLU A 30 -7.89 -34.05 -2.97
C GLU A 30 -8.05 -35.48 -3.53
N ASP A 31 -9.23 -36.08 -3.41
CA ASP A 31 -9.58 -37.44 -3.83
C ASP A 31 -9.88 -37.57 -5.35
N LYS A 32 -9.96 -36.45 -6.10
CA LYS A 32 -10.20 -36.47 -7.55
C LYS A 32 -9.03 -36.02 -8.43
N LEU A 33 -7.84 -35.76 -7.87
CA LEU A 33 -6.65 -35.75 -8.72
C LEU A 33 -6.40 -37.18 -9.23
N PRO A 34 -6.17 -37.39 -10.55
CA PRO A 34 -5.78 -38.68 -11.11
C PRO A 34 -4.69 -39.34 -10.25
N ALA A 35 -4.81 -40.64 -10.00
CA ALA A 35 -3.87 -41.42 -9.17
C ALA A 35 -2.40 -41.25 -9.62
N ASP A 36 -2.20 -40.85 -10.87
CA ASP A 36 -0.91 -40.59 -11.51
C ASP A 36 -0.18 -39.33 -10.97
N ILE A 37 -0.89 -38.44 -10.25
CA ILE A 37 -0.31 -37.23 -9.64
C ILE A 37 0.13 -37.49 -8.20
N LYS A 38 -0.40 -38.53 -7.52
CA LYS A 38 -0.08 -38.80 -6.11
C LYS A 38 1.26 -39.50 -5.88
N THR A 39 1.93 -40.02 -6.92
CA THR A 39 3.18 -40.80 -6.74
C THR A 39 4.30 -40.52 -7.74
N LYS A 40 4.10 -39.63 -8.72
CA LYS A 40 5.21 -39.06 -9.49
C LYS A 40 5.27 -37.58 -9.16
N LYS A 41 6.46 -37.11 -8.75
CA LYS A 41 6.86 -35.72 -8.99
C LYS A 41 6.72 -35.49 -10.49
N SER A 42 5.52 -35.19 -10.97
CA SER A 42 5.29 -34.75 -12.33
C SER A 42 5.91 -33.36 -12.38
N LYS A 43 7.21 -33.33 -12.73
CA LYS A 43 7.84 -32.10 -13.18
C LYS A 43 6.96 -31.61 -14.32
N VAL A 44 6.19 -30.56 -14.06
CA VAL A 44 5.54 -29.80 -15.12
C VAL A 44 6.65 -29.33 -16.05
N ASN A 45 6.82 -30.02 -17.17
CA ASN A 45 7.93 -29.84 -18.10
C ASN A 45 7.51 -28.87 -19.21
N LEU A 46 7.00 -27.73 -18.79
CA LEU A 46 6.68 -26.62 -19.67
C LEU A 46 7.85 -25.64 -19.65
N GLN A 47 8.16 -25.06 -20.81
CA GLN A 47 9.13 -23.97 -20.87
C GLN A 47 8.64 -22.79 -20.04
N PRO A 48 9.54 -22.02 -19.40
CA PRO A 48 9.15 -20.88 -18.58
C PRO A 48 8.21 -19.90 -19.28
N GLU A 49 8.42 -19.62 -20.56
CA GLU A 49 7.59 -18.70 -21.35
C GLU A 49 6.15 -19.23 -21.48
N SER A 50 5.99 -20.53 -21.72
CA SER A 50 4.66 -21.15 -21.80
C SER A 50 3.93 -21.16 -20.46
N LEU A 51 4.65 -21.39 -19.35
CA LEU A 51 4.08 -21.30 -18.01
C LEU A 51 3.62 -19.89 -17.68
N LEU A 52 4.43 -18.89 -18.06
CA LEU A 52 4.11 -17.49 -17.87
C LEU A 52 2.86 -17.11 -18.64
N ASP A 53 2.76 -17.52 -19.91
CA ASP A 53 1.58 -17.25 -20.72
C ASP A 53 0.33 -17.93 -20.17
N ILE A 54 0.43 -19.16 -19.66
CA ILE A 54 -0.68 -19.82 -18.95
C ILE A 54 -1.08 -19.02 -17.71
N PHE A 55 -0.12 -18.58 -16.90
CA PHE A 55 -0.39 -17.87 -15.66
C PHE A 55 -1.00 -16.49 -15.89
N LYS A 56 -0.76 -15.84 -17.03
CA LYS A 56 -1.47 -14.61 -17.42
C LYS A 56 -2.99 -14.81 -17.59
N PHE A 57 -3.46 -16.04 -17.81
CA PHE A 57 -4.90 -16.35 -17.90
C PHE A 57 -5.53 -16.71 -16.55
N LEU A 58 -4.74 -16.91 -15.51
CA LEU A 58 -5.26 -17.19 -14.18
C LEU A 58 -5.70 -15.89 -13.51
N ASN A 59 -6.87 -15.91 -12.88
CA ASN A 59 -7.25 -14.80 -12.01
C ASN A 59 -6.41 -14.84 -10.71
N PHE A 60 -6.47 -13.77 -9.94
CA PHE A 60 -5.63 -13.63 -8.75
C PHE A 60 -5.83 -14.73 -7.69
N VAL A 61 -7.07 -15.16 -7.45
CA VAL A 61 -7.35 -16.26 -6.50
C VAL A 61 -6.71 -17.56 -7.00
N GLN A 62 -6.76 -17.81 -8.31
CA GLN A 62 -6.12 -18.96 -8.93
C GLN A 62 -4.59 -18.85 -8.90
N LEU A 63 -4.01 -17.68 -9.17
CA LEU A 63 -2.57 -17.45 -9.08
C LEU A 63 -2.06 -17.68 -7.66
N LEU A 64 -2.75 -17.15 -6.66
CA LEU A 64 -2.41 -17.35 -5.25
C LEU A 64 -2.49 -18.84 -4.87
N ALA A 65 -3.55 -19.53 -5.27
CA ALA A 65 -3.68 -20.96 -5.06
C ALA A 65 -2.54 -21.76 -5.75
N VAL A 66 -2.16 -21.39 -6.97
CA VAL A 66 -1.03 -22.02 -7.69
C VAL A 66 0.30 -21.75 -6.99
N GLN A 67 0.54 -20.52 -6.54
CA GLN A 67 1.73 -20.13 -5.76
C GLN A 67 1.86 -20.98 -4.50
N GLN A 68 0.74 -21.30 -3.88
CA GLN A 68 0.62 -22.09 -2.67
C GLN A 68 0.86 -23.60 -2.89
N THR A 69 0.62 -24.13 -4.08
CA THR A 69 0.75 -25.58 -4.34
C THR A 69 2.18 -26.12 -4.37
N SER A 70 3.19 -25.30 -4.71
CA SER A 70 4.59 -25.76 -4.72
C SER A 70 5.61 -24.62 -4.65
N PHE A 71 6.77 -24.91 -4.07
CA PHE A 71 7.91 -23.98 -4.06
C PHE A 71 8.38 -23.60 -5.47
N TYR A 72 8.22 -24.50 -6.46
CA TYR A 72 8.52 -24.20 -7.86
C TYR A 72 7.63 -23.09 -8.42
N PHE A 73 6.31 -23.23 -8.24
CA PHE A 73 5.36 -22.22 -8.73
C PHE A 73 5.44 -20.93 -7.92
N LYS A 74 5.69 -20.99 -6.61
CA LYS A 74 6.00 -19.82 -5.80
C LYS A 74 7.15 -19.02 -6.42
N ASN A 75 8.30 -19.65 -6.58
CA ASN A 75 9.48 -18.98 -7.16
C ASN A 75 9.25 -18.51 -8.59
N PHE A 76 8.47 -19.26 -9.37
CA PHE A 76 8.12 -18.88 -10.73
C PHE A 76 7.26 -17.61 -10.75
N ILE A 77 6.17 -17.58 -9.98
CA ILE A 77 5.27 -16.42 -9.87
C ILE A 77 6.03 -15.22 -9.32
N ASP A 78 6.85 -15.41 -8.27
CA ASP A 78 7.66 -14.35 -7.69
C ASP A 78 8.65 -13.77 -8.73
N LYS A 79 9.27 -14.63 -9.55
CA LYS A 79 10.19 -14.21 -10.62
C LYS A 79 9.49 -13.38 -11.69
N TYR A 80 8.26 -13.74 -12.07
CA TYR A 80 7.50 -13.09 -13.14
C TYR A 80 6.39 -12.17 -12.63
N GLY A 81 6.37 -11.81 -11.34
CA GLY A 81 5.26 -11.09 -10.71
C GLY A 81 4.97 -9.70 -11.26
N LYS A 82 5.92 -9.11 -12.01
CA LYS A 82 5.71 -7.85 -12.77
C LYS A 82 4.96 -8.06 -14.10
N GLU A 83 5.04 -9.27 -14.65
CA GLU A 83 4.43 -9.67 -15.93
C GLU A 83 3.10 -10.40 -15.73
N LEU A 84 2.88 -10.95 -14.55
CA LEU A 84 1.61 -11.54 -14.13
C LEU A 84 0.62 -10.46 -13.70
N ALA A 85 -0.64 -10.65 -14.06
CA ALA A 85 -1.70 -9.71 -13.74
C ALA A 85 -1.88 -9.63 -12.22
N ARG A 86 -1.56 -8.47 -11.64
CA ARG A 86 -1.99 -8.13 -10.29
C ARG A 86 -3.49 -7.86 -10.30
N LYS A 87 -4.19 -8.30 -9.26
CA LYS A 87 -5.58 -7.90 -9.10
C LYS A 87 -5.61 -6.38 -8.87
N LYS A 88 -6.30 -5.66 -9.75
CA LYS A 88 -6.52 -4.22 -9.57
C LYS A 88 -7.73 -4.01 -8.67
N PHE A 89 -7.55 -3.20 -7.64
CA PHE A 89 -8.61 -2.64 -6.82
C PHE A 89 -8.70 -1.14 -7.09
N GLU A 90 -9.88 -0.57 -6.89
CA GLU A 90 -10.08 0.87 -6.97
C GLU A 90 -9.46 1.55 -5.75
N TYR A 91 -9.66 0.96 -4.57
CA TYR A 91 -9.36 1.65 -3.32
C TYR A 91 -8.87 0.67 -2.25
N LEU A 92 -7.92 1.14 -1.45
CA LEU A 92 -7.48 0.54 -0.19
C LEU A 92 -7.50 1.64 0.88
N ASN A 93 -8.03 1.32 2.07
CA ASN A 93 -7.84 2.13 3.27
C ASN A 93 -7.64 1.23 4.49
N LEU A 94 -6.80 1.69 5.42
CA LEU A 94 -6.54 1.04 6.69
C LEU A 94 -7.12 1.92 7.78
N VAL A 95 -8.22 1.46 8.34
CA VAL A 95 -9.01 2.27 9.23
C VAL A 95 -9.28 1.54 10.53
N PRO A 96 -9.18 2.23 11.66
CA PRO A 96 -9.59 1.63 12.90
C PRO A 96 -11.09 1.32 12.96
N ASP A 97 -11.45 0.20 13.57
CA ASP A 97 -12.83 -0.29 13.64
C ASP A 97 -13.83 0.73 14.24
N THR A 98 -13.36 1.54 15.19
CA THR A 98 -14.15 2.59 15.85
C THR A 98 -14.70 3.67 14.92
N CYS A 99 -14.19 3.76 13.68
CA CYS A 99 -14.57 4.80 12.72
C CYS A 99 -15.77 4.40 11.85
N PHE A 100 -16.29 3.17 11.95
CA PHE A 100 -17.31 2.66 11.03
C PHE A 100 -18.64 2.34 11.73
N ILE A 101 -19.73 2.76 11.08
CA ILE A 101 -21.05 2.17 11.26
C ILE A 101 -21.27 1.27 10.06
N PHE A 102 -21.09 -0.04 10.22
CA PHE A 102 -21.25 -1.04 9.15
C PHE A 102 -22.73 -1.28 8.81
N ASP A 103 -23.44 -0.27 8.31
CA ASP A 103 -24.79 -0.50 7.81
C ASP A 103 -24.73 -1.05 6.38
N GLY A 104 -24.84 -2.39 6.27
CA GLY A 104 -25.15 -3.09 5.03
C GLY A 104 -23.97 -3.68 4.25
N HIS A 105 -22.79 -3.79 4.86
CA HIS A 105 -21.60 -4.31 4.18
C HIS A 105 -21.27 -5.76 4.56
N GLU A 106 -20.70 -6.51 3.61
CA GLU A 106 -20.30 -7.91 3.82
C GLU A 106 -18.89 -7.95 4.41
N LEU A 107 -18.79 -8.44 5.66
CA LEU A 107 -17.51 -8.76 6.27
C LEU A 107 -16.96 -10.02 5.61
N VAL A 108 -15.77 -9.94 5.05
CA VAL A 108 -15.10 -11.11 4.49
C VAL A 108 -14.21 -11.70 5.57
N GLU A 109 -14.60 -12.85 6.09
CA GLU A 109 -13.71 -13.66 6.90
C GLU A 109 -12.66 -14.32 6.00
N LEU A 110 -11.39 -14.02 6.25
CA LEU A 110 -10.30 -14.73 5.59
C LEU A 110 -10.06 -16.03 6.34
N GLU A 111 -10.24 -17.15 5.65
CA GLU A 111 -9.79 -18.41 6.19
C GLU A 111 -8.25 -18.37 6.30
N PRO A 112 -7.69 -18.69 7.48
CA PRO A 112 -6.26 -18.74 7.67
C PRO A 112 -5.65 -19.76 6.71
N TYR A 113 -4.64 -19.34 5.97
CA TYR A 113 -3.93 -20.24 5.09
C TYR A 113 -3.04 -21.19 5.90
N ASP A 114 -3.11 -22.50 5.61
CA ASP A 114 -2.24 -23.48 6.25
C ASP A 114 -0.85 -23.50 5.61
N PHE A 115 -0.02 -22.51 5.99
CA PHE A 115 1.41 -22.58 5.70
C PHE A 115 2.16 -23.26 6.84
N GLN A 116 3.07 -24.17 6.46
CA GLN A 116 3.98 -24.79 7.41
C GLN A 116 5.03 -23.78 7.86
N LEU A 117 5.02 -23.48 9.15
CA LEU A 117 6.05 -22.68 9.80
C LEU A 117 7.32 -23.52 10.00
N SER A 118 8.48 -22.92 9.74
CA SER A 118 9.72 -23.46 10.28
C SER A 118 9.69 -23.32 11.81
N LYS A 119 10.37 -24.20 12.55
CA LYS A 119 10.48 -24.06 14.02
C LYS A 119 11.06 -22.70 14.42
N GLN A 120 12.02 -22.21 13.64
CA GLN A 120 12.67 -20.92 13.88
C GLN A 120 11.69 -19.75 13.69
N LEU A 121 10.88 -19.76 12.63
CA LEU A 121 9.88 -18.73 12.38
C LEU A 121 8.76 -18.77 13.42
N GLU A 122 8.30 -19.95 13.80
CA GLU A 122 7.29 -20.13 14.85
C GLU A 122 7.77 -19.57 16.20
N GLU A 123 9.01 -19.87 16.60
CA GLU A 123 9.61 -19.28 17.82
C GLU A 123 9.76 -17.76 17.72
N LYS A 124 10.14 -17.25 16.54
CA LYS A 124 10.22 -15.80 16.30
C LYS A 124 8.86 -15.14 16.46
N TRP A 125 7.80 -15.76 15.93
CA TRP A 125 6.43 -15.26 16.03
C TRP A 125 5.91 -15.31 17.46
N LYS A 126 6.18 -16.39 18.19
CA LYS A 126 5.87 -16.49 19.63
C LYS A 126 6.47 -15.33 20.42
N ARG A 127 7.75 -15.02 20.20
CA ARG A 127 8.39 -13.86 20.83
C ARG A 127 7.72 -12.54 20.47
N GLY A 128 7.37 -12.33 19.20
CA GLY A 128 6.68 -11.11 18.78
C GLY A 128 5.30 -10.93 19.40
N ILE A 129 4.57 -12.04 19.62
CA ILE A 129 3.29 -12.06 20.36
C ILE A 129 3.53 -11.75 21.85
N GLU A 130 4.53 -12.37 22.48
CA GLU A 130 4.90 -12.12 23.89
C GLU A 130 5.30 -10.65 24.12
N GLU A 131 6.03 -10.06 23.18
CA GLU A 131 6.41 -8.64 23.16
C GLU A 131 5.25 -7.71 22.79
N SER A 132 4.08 -8.26 22.41
CA SER A 132 2.89 -7.51 21.99
C SER A 132 3.17 -6.53 20.84
N ILE A 133 3.98 -6.94 19.86
CA ILE A 133 4.30 -6.10 18.69
C ILE A 133 2.99 -5.83 17.91
N PRO A 134 2.59 -4.56 17.72
CA PRO A 134 1.34 -4.27 17.04
C PRO A 134 1.45 -4.48 15.54
N MET A 135 0.36 -4.92 14.91
CA MET A 135 0.22 -5.03 13.45
C MET A 135 0.27 -3.66 12.78
N PHE A 136 -0.27 -2.65 13.46
CA PHE A 136 -0.43 -1.30 12.93
C PHE A 136 0.17 -0.27 13.87
N LEU A 137 0.61 0.83 13.29
CA LEU A 137 1.01 2.03 14.02
C LEU A 137 -0.08 3.08 13.79
N THR A 138 -0.54 3.68 14.88
CA THR A 138 -1.51 4.77 14.86
C THR A 138 -0.83 6.08 15.24
N SER A 139 -1.30 7.12 14.59
CA SER A 139 -0.90 8.50 14.74
C SER A 139 -1.60 9.18 15.94
N THR A 140 -2.62 8.51 16.48
CA THR A 140 -3.57 8.99 17.49
C THR A 140 -3.66 8.00 18.65
N ASP A 141 -3.84 8.50 19.88
CA ASP A 141 -3.94 7.74 21.13
C ASP A 141 -5.25 6.96 21.25
N PHE A 142 -5.51 6.09 20.28
CA PHE A 142 -6.63 5.18 20.33
C PHE A 142 -6.25 3.95 21.17
N THR A 143 -6.26 4.11 22.49
CA THR A 143 -5.77 3.11 23.44
C THR A 143 -6.61 1.83 23.52
N ASP A 144 -7.86 1.87 23.03
CA ASP A 144 -8.85 0.82 23.30
C ASP A 144 -9.16 -0.05 22.06
N LYS A 145 -8.23 -0.11 21.10
CA LYS A 145 -8.49 -0.76 19.81
C LYS A 145 -8.09 -2.23 19.80
N GLU A 146 -9.07 -3.08 19.53
CA GLU A 146 -8.83 -4.52 19.33
C GLU A 146 -8.55 -4.86 17.86
N THR A 147 -9.07 -4.06 16.93
CA THR A 147 -9.13 -4.39 15.50
C THR A 147 -8.85 -3.19 14.59
N VAL A 148 -8.25 -3.48 13.43
CA VAL A 148 -8.17 -2.60 12.26
C VAL A 148 -8.93 -3.26 11.14
N VAL A 149 -9.64 -2.44 10.39
CA VAL A 149 -10.41 -2.86 9.24
C VAL A 149 -9.66 -2.42 8.00
N CYS A 150 -9.38 -3.37 7.12
CA CYS A 150 -8.84 -3.10 5.79
C CYS A 150 -10.01 -3.04 4.81
N GLU A 151 -10.29 -1.83 4.30
CA GLU A 151 -11.33 -1.55 3.32
C GLU A 151 -10.75 -1.71 1.91
N LEU A 152 -11.37 -2.58 1.11
CA LEU A 152 -11.00 -2.78 -0.30
C LEU A 152 -12.22 -2.51 -1.18
N ARG A 153 -12.05 -1.70 -2.24
CA ARG A 153 -13.11 -1.46 -3.23
C ARG A 153 -12.78 -2.08 -4.59
N GLN A 154 -13.74 -2.78 -5.18
CA GLN A 154 -13.63 -3.31 -6.53
C GLN A 154 -15.01 -3.34 -7.21
N ASP A 155 -15.15 -2.71 -8.38
CA ASP A 155 -16.38 -2.76 -9.17
C ASP A 155 -17.62 -2.34 -8.35
N TYR A 156 -17.49 -1.25 -7.57
CA TYR A 156 -18.48 -0.75 -6.59
C TYR A 156 -18.77 -1.65 -5.38
N LYS A 157 -18.18 -2.84 -5.30
CA LYS A 157 -18.26 -3.70 -4.10
C LYS A 157 -17.22 -3.29 -3.08
N LEU A 158 -17.61 -3.34 -1.81
CA LEU A 158 -16.77 -3.02 -0.68
C LEU A 158 -16.52 -4.26 0.15
N TYR A 159 -15.27 -4.53 0.44
CA TYR A 159 -14.84 -5.66 1.25
C TYR A 159 -14.16 -5.12 2.50
N TYR A 160 -14.52 -5.70 3.63
CA TYR A 160 -13.93 -5.36 4.91
C TYR A 160 -13.22 -6.59 5.47
N LEU A 161 -11.97 -6.39 5.83
CA LEU A 161 -11.09 -7.44 6.35
C LEU A 161 -10.65 -7.03 7.75
N ASN A 162 -11.14 -7.74 8.76
CA ASN A 162 -10.80 -7.48 10.15
C ASN A 162 -9.43 -8.09 10.48
N LEU A 163 -8.59 -7.27 11.10
CA LEU A 163 -7.26 -7.66 11.54
C LEU A 163 -7.09 -7.32 13.01
N PRO A 164 -6.46 -8.21 13.79
CA PRO A 164 -6.14 -7.90 15.17
C PRO A 164 -5.13 -6.75 15.21
N TRP A 165 -5.36 -5.80 16.10
CA TRP A 165 -4.41 -4.71 16.36
C TRP A 165 -3.07 -5.26 16.86
N ILE A 166 -3.13 -6.19 17.82
CA ILE A 166 -2.00 -6.96 18.33
C ILE A 166 -2.36 -8.44 18.17
N PRO A 167 -1.59 -9.24 17.41
CA PRO A 167 -1.81 -10.67 17.29
C PRO A 167 -1.67 -11.35 18.66
N LYS A 168 -2.64 -12.17 19.06
CA LYS A 168 -2.66 -12.86 20.36
C LYS A 168 -2.30 -14.34 20.21
N SER A 169 -2.24 -14.85 18.98
CA SER A 169 -1.99 -16.25 18.67
C SER A 169 -1.18 -16.43 17.38
N ILE A 170 -0.63 -17.62 17.19
CA ILE A 170 0.00 -17.99 15.91
C ILE A 170 -1.01 -17.91 14.77
N GLU A 171 -2.27 -18.22 15.03
CA GLU A 171 -3.33 -18.14 14.01
C GLU A 171 -3.57 -16.71 13.55
N ASP A 172 -3.58 -15.75 14.46
CA ASP A 172 -3.65 -14.32 14.13
C ASP A 172 -2.48 -13.90 13.23
N MET A 173 -1.27 -14.39 13.54
CA MET A 173 -0.08 -14.14 12.72
C MET A 173 -0.22 -14.77 11.33
N LYS A 174 -0.86 -15.95 11.21
CA LYS A 174 -1.15 -16.57 9.92
C LYS A 174 -2.11 -15.75 9.07
N ILE A 175 -3.19 -15.25 9.69
CA ILE A 175 -4.17 -14.38 9.04
C ILE A 175 -3.49 -13.09 8.57
N ALA A 176 -2.75 -12.44 9.46
CA ALA A 176 -2.00 -11.21 9.19
C ALA A 176 -1.04 -11.38 8.01
N ARG A 177 -0.20 -12.44 8.02
CA ARG A 177 0.72 -12.75 6.92
C ARG A 177 -0.03 -12.97 5.61
N SER A 178 -1.09 -13.77 5.64
CA SER A 178 -1.87 -14.10 4.43
C SER A 178 -2.47 -12.84 3.81
N LEU A 179 -3.00 -11.94 4.63
CA LEU A 179 -3.51 -10.66 4.15
C LEU A 179 -2.40 -9.77 3.60
N LEU A 180 -1.30 -9.56 4.32
CA LEU A 180 -0.23 -8.69 3.81
C LEU A 180 0.33 -9.24 2.49
N GLN A 181 0.45 -10.55 2.37
CA GLN A 181 0.81 -11.19 1.10
C GLN A 181 -0.23 -10.91 0.00
N LEU A 182 -1.53 -10.91 0.33
CA LEU A 182 -2.60 -10.49 -0.58
C LEU A 182 -2.35 -9.06 -1.08
N LEU A 183 -2.17 -8.11 -0.15
CA LEU A 183 -2.03 -6.68 -0.44
C LEU A 183 -0.79 -6.40 -1.30
N PHE A 184 0.36 -7.03 -1.00
CA PHE A 184 1.59 -6.86 -1.77
C PHE A 184 1.49 -7.43 -3.20
N ASN A 185 0.59 -8.39 -3.44
CA ASN A 185 0.34 -8.96 -4.76
C ASN A 185 -0.82 -8.28 -5.51
N CYS A 186 -1.42 -7.24 -4.94
CA CYS A 186 -2.45 -6.42 -5.57
C CYS A 186 -1.85 -5.12 -6.15
N ALA A 187 -2.69 -4.41 -6.91
CA ALA A 187 -2.46 -3.04 -7.33
C ALA A 187 -3.72 -2.21 -7.03
N PHE A 188 -3.54 -0.96 -6.64
CA PHE A 188 -4.61 -0.06 -6.23
C PHE A 188 -4.66 1.16 -7.15
N THR A 189 -5.84 1.74 -7.36
CA THR A 189 -5.93 3.07 -7.97
C THR A 189 -5.57 4.11 -6.93
N THR A 190 -6.23 4.05 -5.77
CA THR A 190 -5.96 4.91 -4.64
C THR A 190 -5.67 4.06 -3.40
N PHE A 191 -4.66 4.46 -2.63
CA PHE A 191 -4.41 3.95 -1.29
C PHE A 191 -4.46 5.14 -0.32
N GLU A 192 -5.52 5.20 0.46
CA GLU A 192 -5.69 6.19 1.51
C GLU A 192 -5.11 5.65 2.82
N ILE A 193 -4.31 6.49 3.47
CA ILE A 193 -3.66 6.19 4.75
C ILE A 193 -4.14 7.22 5.76
N ASP A 194 -5.18 6.83 6.49
CA ASP A 194 -5.82 7.65 7.51
C ASP A 194 -5.39 7.18 8.90
N PHE A 195 -4.50 7.94 9.53
CA PHE A 195 -4.05 7.75 10.92
C PHE A 195 -3.35 6.40 11.21
N THR A 196 -3.42 5.41 10.31
CA THR A 196 -3.04 4.01 10.57
C THR A 196 -2.19 3.46 9.43
N VAL A 197 -1.01 2.93 9.77
CA VAL A 197 -0.14 2.23 8.82
C VAL A 197 0.21 0.84 9.30
N ILE A 198 0.58 -0.05 8.39
CA ILE A 198 1.15 -1.35 8.75
C ILE A 198 2.51 -1.10 9.40
N ASN A 199 2.75 -1.72 10.56
CA ASN A 199 4.01 -1.63 11.27
C ASN A 199 5.15 -2.30 10.47
N PRO A 200 6.20 -1.57 10.04
CA PRO A 200 7.32 -2.16 9.32
C PRO A 200 8.03 -3.30 10.07
N GLN A 201 8.11 -3.22 11.41
CA GLN A 201 8.65 -4.30 12.24
C GLN A 201 7.81 -5.57 12.11
N MET A 202 6.50 -5.44 11.99
CA MET A 202 5.61 -6.58 11.78
C MET A 202 5.80 -7.20 10.40
N ILE A 203 6.00 -6.40 9.34
CA ILE A 203 6.34 -6.92 8.01
C ILE A 203 7.64 -7.74 8.09
N GLN A 204 8.67 -7.22 8.75
CA GLN A 204 9.91 -7.97 8.96
C GLN A 204 9.70 -9.24 9.79
N LEU A 205 8.87 -9.19 10.84
CA LEU A 205 8.56 -10.35 11.66
C LEU A 205 7.87 -11.45 10.84
N LEU A 206 6.90 -11.08 10.02
CA LEU A 206 6.09 -12.00 9.24
C LEU A 206 6.84 -12.57 8.04
N PHE A 207 7.76 -11.83 7.42
CA PHE A 207 8.36 -12.20 6.12
C PHE A 207 9.90 -12.38 6.12
N ASP A 208 10.58 -12.37 7.26
CA ASP A 208 12.07 -12.42 7.32
C ASP A 208 12.72 -13.62 6.61
N GLU A 209 12.08 -14.79 6.67
CA GLU A 209 12.58 -16.00 6.00
C GLU A 209 12.35 -15.97 4.48
N ASP A 210 11.40 -15.16 4.02
CA ASP A 210 11.18 -14.89 2.61
C ASP A 210 12.21 -13.86 2.13
N LYS A 211 13.47 -14.31 2.03
CA LYS A 211 14.50 -13.67 1.19
C LYS A 211 14.15 -13.79 -0.29
N THR A 212 12.90 -13.56 -0.64
CA THR A 212 12.50 -13.35 -2.02
C THR A 212 13.23 -12.11 -2.50
N ASN A 213 13.78 -12.17 -3.72
CA ASN A 213 14.48 -11.02 -4.30
C ASN A 213 13.52 -9.85 -4.60
N MET A 214 12.23 -9.97 -4.27
CA MET A 214 11.21 -8.98 -4.57
C MET A 214 10.86 -8.20 -3.31
N PRO A 215 10.99 -6.87 -3.32
CA PRO A 215 10.59 -6.06 -2.18
C PRO A 215 9.08 -6.17 -1.97
N LEU A 216 8.67 -6.41 -0.71
CA LEU A 216 7.27 -6.44 -0.30
C LEU A 216 6.73 -5.01 -0.29
N GLN A 217 6.05 -4.67 -1.39
CA GLN A 217 5.58 -3.32 -1.65
C GLN A 217 4.12 -3.32 -2.06
N ILE A 218 3.36 -2.35 -1.56
CA ILE A 218 2.01 -2.02 -2.03
C ILE A 218 2.17 -1.08 -3.22
N HIS A 219 1.48 -1.43 -4.31
CA HIS A 219 1.49 -0.64 -5.53
C HIS A 219 0.18 0.09 -5.66
N SER A 220 0.23 1.41 -5.71
CA SER A 220 -0.93 2.26 -5.99
C SER A 220 -0.66 3.17 -7.19
N GLN A 221 -1.69 3.75 -7.79
CA GLN A 221 -1.50 4.86 -8.73
C GLN A 221 -1.38 6.17 -7.98
N GLU A 222 -2.19 6.32 -6.93
CA GLU A 222 -2.27 7.48 -6.05
C GLU A 222 -2.19 7.00 -4.59
N ILE A 223 -1.42 7.71 -3.77
CA ILE A 223 -1.44 7.54 -2.31
C ILE A 223 -1.92 8.85 -1.73
N ASP A 224 -2.94 8.79 -0.89
CA ASP A 224 -3.43 9.93 -0.14
C ASP A 224 -3.07 9.70 1.33
N LEU A 225 -2.16 10.52 1.85
CA LEU A 225 -1.66 10.40 3.21
C LEU A 225 -2.11 11.57 4.08
N ILE A 226 -2.83 11.26 5.15
CA ILE A 226 -3.18 12.23 6.20
C ILE A 226 -2.30 11.97 7.41
N LEU A 227 -1.30 12.83 7.60
CA LEU A 227 -0.16 12.55 8.48
C LEU A 227 -0.43 12.77 9.98
N TYR A 228 0.03 11.81 10.80
CA TYR A 228 0.63 12.11 12.10
C TYR A 228 1.79 11.14 12.44
N GLY A 229 2.96 11.68 12.79
CA GLY A 229 4.09 10.92 13.33
C GLY A 229 5.12 10.41 12.31
N ASN A 230 6.37 10.26 12.77
CA ASN A 230 7.51 9.92 11.92
C ASN A 230 7.53 8.48 11.40
N HIS A 231 6.86 7.56 12.11
CA HIS A 231 6.89 6.12 11.82
C HIS A 231 6.18 5.74 10.51
N VAL A 232 5.19 6.56 10.10
CA VAL A 232 4.48 6.41 8.82
C VAL A 232 5.44 6.46 7.64
N PHE A 233 6.46 7.30 7.73
CA PHE A 233 7.36 7.54 6.62
C PHE A 233 8.30 6.37 6.34
N ASP A 234 8.71 5.62 7.36
CA ASP A 234 9.48 4.39 7.16
C ASP A 234 8.68 3.37 6.35
N PHE A 235 7.37 3.29 6.59
CA PHE A 235 6.47 2.47 5.79
C PHE A 235 6.36 2.99 4.35
N VAL A 236 6.10 4.29 4.15
CA VAL A 236 6.01 4.91 2.81
C VAL A 236 7.30 4.70 2.01
N LEU A 237 8.45 4.98 2.63
CA LEU A 237 9.76 4.92 1.98
C LEU A 237 10.24 3.51 1.67
N ASN A 238 9.78 2.47 2.38
CA ASN A 238 10.26 1.11 2.17
C ASN A 238 9.22 0.21 1.48
N HIS A 239 7.95 0.41 1.78
CA HIS A 239 6.88 -0.52 1.43
C HIS A 239 5.84 0.04 0.44
N LEU A 240 5.98 1.28 -0.03
CA LEU A 240 5.07 1.84 -1.05
C LEU A 240 5.78 2.16 -2.38
N ILE A 241 5.03 1.96 -3.47
CA ILE A 241 5.30 2.45 -4.83
C ILE A 241 4.03 3.11 -5.35
N SER A 242 4.13 4.34 -5.86
CA SER A 242 2.98 5.04 -6.44
C SER A 242 3.35 6.06 -7.49
N ASN A 243 2.54 6.27 -8.53
CA ASN A 243 2.85 7.33 -9.48
C ASN A 243 2.71 8.72 -8.85
N GLU A 244 1.69 8.90 -8.03
CA GLU A 244 1.36 10.15 -7.34
C GLU A 244 1.28 9.92 -5.82
N PHE A 245 1.81 10.87 -5.06
CA PHE A 245 1.76 10.86 -3.61
C PHE A 245 1.22 12.20 -3.12
N ARG A 246 -0.04 12.21 -2.71
CA ARG A 246 -0.67 13.36 -2.07
C ARG A 246 -0.51 13.22 -0.58
N PHE A 247 -0.14 14.31 0.05
CA PHE A 247 0.04 14.38 1.48
C PHE A 247 -0.65 15.64 1.99
N SER A 248 -1.43 15.45 3.05
CA SER A 248 -2.14 16.51 3.76
C SER A 248 -1.71 16.52 5.24
N ILE A 249 -1.45 17.71 5.78
CA ILE A 249 -1.33 17.88 7.24
C ILE A 249 -2.73 18.09 7.80
N GLY A 250 -3.19 17.19 8.67
CA GLY A 250 -4.46 17.34 9.36
C GLY A 250 -4.48 18.61 10.23
N CYS A 251 -5.51 19.44 10.07
CA CYS A 251 -5.74 20.59 10.93
C CYS A 251 -6.07 20.15 12.37
N GLY A 252 -5.35 20.66 13.38
CA GLY A 252 -5.83 20.64 14.77
C GLY A 252 -5.02 19.89 15.81
N ILE A 253 -3.84 19.35 15.49
CA ILE A 253 -2.91 18.78 16.49
C ILE A 253 -1.64 19.63 16.52
N GLU A 254 -1.00 19.76 17.68
CA GLU A 254 0.33 20.37 17.84
C GLU A 254 1.35 19.62 16.97
N TYR A 255 1.41 20.03 15.71
CA TYR A 255 2.27 19.45 14.69
C TYR A 255 3.67 20.02 14.87
N ASP A 256 4.63 19.18 15.22
CA ASP A 256 6.05 19.53 15.17
C ASP A 256 6.46 19.65 13.70
N VAL A 257 6.20 20.84 13.14
CA VAL A 257 6.46 21.16 11.73
C VAL A 257 7.88 20.76 11.38
N GLU A 258 8.86 21.20 12.18
CA GLU A 258 10.29 21.03 11.93
C GLU A 258 10.69 19.55 11.81
N LYS A 259 10.27 18.69 12.75
CA LYS A 259 10.58 17.25 12.66
C LYS A 259 10.03 16.59 11.41
N ASN A 260 8.87 17.02 10.94
CA ASN A 260 8.25 16.44 9.75
C ASN A 260 8.84 17.01 8.45
N LEU A 261 9.35 18.26 8.46
CA LEU A 261 9.99 18.85 7.27
C LEU A 261 11.19 18.02 6.82
N ASP A 262 12.01 17.54 7.76
CA ASP A 262 13.17 16.71 7.44
C ASP A 262 12.78 15.41 6.74
N VAL A 263 11.69 14.78 7.19
CA VAL A 263 11.26 13.50 6.62
C VAL A 263 10.57 13.70 5.28
N LEU A 264 9.71 14.72 5.16
CA LEU A 264 9.12 15.10 3.88
C LEU A 264 10.19 15.49 2.87
N PHE A 265 11.23 16.19 3.30
CA PHE A 265 12.37 16.49 2.45
C PHE A 265 13.14 15.24 2.04
N LYS A 266 13.33 14.26 2.93
CA LYS A 266 13.91 12.96 2.53
C LYS A 266 13.08 12.27 1.45
N ILE A 267 11.75 12.36 1.52
CA ILE A 267 10.88 11.84 0.47
C ILE A 267 11.10 12.64 -0.81
N VAL A 268 11.00 13.96 -0.76
CA VAL A 268 11.14 14.83 -1.95
C VAL A 268 12.51 14.70 -2.61
N ALA A 269 13.60 14.71 -1.85
CA ALA A 269 14.97 14.85 -2.36
C ALA A 269 15.74 13.52 -2.50
N ASN A 270 15.58 12.57 -1.56
CA ASN A 270 16.55 11.49 -1.36
C ASN A 270 16.03 10.07 -1.67
N GLY A 271 14.76 9.90 -2.03
CA GLY A 271 14.22 8.57 -2.33
C GLY A 271 12.92 8.57 -3.13
N GLY A 272 12.15 9.65 -3.05
CA GLY A 272 10.84 9.74 -3.70
C GLY A 272 10.90 9.75 -5.21
N GLY A 273 11.91 10.32 -5.88
CA GLY A 273 11.90 10.40 -7.35
C GLY A 273 11.97 9.05 -8.06
N SER A 274 12.45 8.00 -7.38
CA SER A 274 12.39 6.62 -7.88
C SER A 274 11.05 5.93 -7.66
N LYS A 275 10.22 6.49 -6.76
CA LYS A 275 8.98 5.91 -6.26
C LYS A 275 7.74 6.65 -6.71
N PHE A 276 7.83 7.98 -6.83
CA PHE A 276 6.78 8.96 -7.05
C PHE A 276 7.22 9.90 -8.18
N SER A 277 6.35 10.09 -9.16
CA SER A 277 6.57 11.07 -10.23
C SER A 277 6.16 12.47 -9.77
N THR A 278 5.12 12.53 -8.94
CA THR A 278 4.49 13.75 -8.45
C THR A 278 4.21 13.64 -6.95
N ILE A 279 4.54 14.69 -6.21
CA ILE A 279 4.10 14.88 -4.82
C ILE A 279 3.17 16.09 -4.77
N THR A 280 2.03 15.94 -4.11
CA THR A 280 1.11 17.04 -3.83
C THR A 280 1.06 17.28 -2.34
N CYS A 281 1.28 18.52 -1.92
CA CYS A 281 1.34 18.95 -0.53
C CYS A 281 0.17 19.90 -0.26
N SER A 282 -0.86 19.42 0.44
CA SER A 282 -2.04 20.22 0.78
C SER A 282 -1.96 20.71 2.23
N PHE A 283 -2.54 21.89 2.49
CA PHE A 283 -2.61 22.51 3.83
C PHE A 283 -1.25 22.80 4.49
N MET A 284 -0.23 23.03 3.68
CA MET A 284 1.13 23.30 4.17
C MET A 284 1.32 24.76 4.62
N ASP A 285 2.05 24.94 5.72
CA ASP A 285 2.60 26.26 6.10
C ASP A 285 3.59 26.72 5.03
N SER A 286 3.57 28.03 4.73
CA SER A 286 4.62 28.75 4.00
C SER A 286 6.05 28.39 4.42
N LYS A 287 6.28 27.99 5.68
CA LYS A 287 7.59 27.50 6.15
C LYS A 287 8.10 26.30 5.36
N PHE A 288 7.25 25.32 5.03
CA PHE A 288 7.71 24.15 4.27
C PHE A 288 8.08 24.52 2.85
N TYR A 289 7.29 25.39 2.20
CA TYR A 289 7.64 25.94 0.90
C TYR A 289 9.01 26.61 0.92
N ASN A 290 9.20 27.55 1.84
CA ASN A 290 10.46 28.27 1.98
C ASN A 290 11.62 27.31 2.25
N PHE A 291 11.40 26.32 3.12
CA PHE A 291 12.39 25.26 3.38
C PHE A 291 12.75 24.49 2.11
N ILE A 292 11.77 24.02 1.32
CA ILE A 292 12.03 23.31 0.07
C ILE A 292 12.82 24.20 -0.90
N ILE A 293 12.45 25.47 -1.03
CA ILE A 293 13.14 26.44 -1.90
C ILE A 293 14.59 26.66 -1.42
N GLU A 294 14.81 26.87 -0.13
CA GLU A 294 16.14 27.02 0.47
C GLU A 294 16.99 25.76 0.25
N GLN A 295 16.43 24.57 0.49
CA GLN A 295 17.13 23.31 0.26
C GLN A 295 17.49 23.10 -1.22
N ILE A 296 16.57 23.44 -2.14
CA ILE A 296 16.80 23.40 -3.60
C ILE A 296 17.92 24.37 -4.01
N LEU A 297 17.97 25.57 -3.43
CA LEU A 297 18.92 26.61 -3.82
C LEU A 297 20.31 26.42 -3.19
N GLU A 298 20.37 25.97 -1.94
CA GLU A 298 21.56 26.12 -1.11
C GLU A 298 22.19 24.79 -0.68
N ALA A 299 21.40 23.75 -0.43
CA ALA A 299 21.84 22.64 0.42
C ALA A 299 22.25 21.36 -0.33
N SER A 300 21.49 20.91 -1.33
CA SER A 300 21.80 19.62 -1.97
C SER A 300 22.69 19.78 -3.21
N GLN A 301 23.65 18.86 -3.34
CA GLN A 301 24.56 18.72 -4.48
C GLN A 301 24.07 17.70 -5.51
N ASP A 302 23.14 16.82 -5.12
CA ASP A 302 22.59 15.77 -5.99
C ASP A 302 21.06 15.78 -5.89
N PHE A 303 20.41 16.20 -6.97
CA PHE A 303 18.96 16.10 -7.11
C PHE A 303 18.54 15.01 -8.09
N SER A 304 19.43 14.11 -8.52
CA SER A 304 19.08 13.04 -9.49
C SER A 304 17.91 12.17 -9.01
N ARG A 305 17.76 12.03 -7.68
CA ARG A 305 16.70 11.27 -7.01
C ARG A 305 15.51 12.10 -6.55
N MET A 306 15.54 13.41 -6.78
CA MET A 306 14.44 14.30 -6.41
C MET A 306 13.19 13.97 -7.24
N VAL A 307 12.02 14.13 -6.63
CA VAL A 307 10.74 14.00 -7.34
C VAL A 307 10.65 15.03 -8.46
N LYS A 308 10.16 14.58 -9.62
CA LYS A 308 10.11 15.39 -10.84
C LYS A 308 9.19 16.61 -10.67
N LYS A 309 8.08 16.45 -9.96
CA LYS A 309 7.03 17.46 -9.82
C LYS A 309 6.54 17.54 -8.37
N ILE A 310 6.54 18.74 -7.80
CA ILE A 310 5.97 19.01 -6.47
C ILE A 310 4.88 20.05 -6.63
N LYS A 311 3.68 19.74 -6.17
CA LYS A 311 2.55 20.67 -6.12
C LYS A 311 2.28 21.06 -4.69
N PHE A 312 1.93 22.32 -4.48
CA PHE A 312 1.47 22.82 -3.20
C PHE A 312 0.09 23.44 -3.38
N ASP A 313 -0.89 22.90 -2.66
CA ASP A 313 -2.26 23.41 -2.66
C ASP A 313 -2.46 24.28 -1.41
N TYR A 314 -2.37 25.60 -1.59
CA TYR A 314 -2.56 26.57 -0.52
C TYR A 314 -3.99 27.09 -0.48
N MET A 315 -4.57 27.15 0.72
CA MET A 315 -5.71 28.04 0.97
C MET A 315 -5.29 29.51 1.15
N ARG A 316 -4.00 29.78 1.38
CA ARG A 316 -3.41 31.13 1.49
C ARG A 316 -1.98 31.09 0.96
N GLY A 317 -1.78 31.55 -0.27
CA GLY A 317 -0.51 31.43 -0.98
C GLY A 317 0.69 32.06 -0.22
N PRO A 318 1.91 31.54 -0.41
CA PRO A 318 3.11 32.13 0.17
C PRO A 318 3.30 33.55 -0.38
N ARG A 319 3.60 34.52 0.49
CA ARG A 319 4.06 35.85 0.06
C ARG A 319 5.48 35.72 -0.45
N ILE A 320 5.64 35.36 -1.73
CA ILE A 320 6.94 35.35 -2.38
C ILE A 320 7.35 36.81 -2.56
N SER A 321 8.35 37.29 -1.80
CA SER A 321 8.93 38.61 -2.05
C SER A 321 9.79 38.51 -3.32
N THR A 322 9.21 38.84 -4.48
CA THR A 322 9.88 38.70 -5.76
C THR A 322 10.98 39.75 -5.93
N LYS A 323 12.23 39.29 -5.87
CA LYS A 323 13.40 39.99 -6.44
C LYS A 323 13.99 39.22 -7.63
N ARG A 324 13.19 38.40 -8.31
CA ARG A 324 13.65 37.50 -9.38
C ARG A 324 12.82 37.68 -10.64
N VAL A 325 13.45 37.36 -11.77
CA VAL A 325 12.97 37.62 -13.14
C VAL A 325 11.62 36.93 -13.37
N GLU A 326 10.56 37.74 -13.43
CA GLU A 326 9.21 37.30 -13.79
C GLU A 326 9.08 37.36 -15.32
N GLU A 327 9.10 36.20 -15.97
CA GLU A 327 8.60 36.07 -17.33
C GLU A 327 7.31 35.24 -17.28
N ALA A 328 6.18 35.88 -17.60
CA ALA A 328 4.88 35.23 -17.76
C ALA A 328 4.35 34.43 -16.55
N GLY A 329 4.66 34.83 -15.30
CA GLY A 329 4.15 34.16 -14.09
C GLY A 329 4.88 32.86 -13.73
N VAL A 330 6.01 32.58 -14.38
CA VAL A 330 6.89 31.45 -14.06
C VAL A 330 8.19 31.98 -13.47
N LEU A 331 8.59 31.44 -12.31
CA LEU A 331 9.86 31.72 -11.68
C LEU A 331 10.84 30.58 -12.00
N ILE A 332 12.02 30.92 -12.51
CA ILE A 332 13.08 29.94 -12.81
C ILE A 332 14.08 29.92 -11.65
N LEU A 333 14.32 28.73 -11.09
CA LEU A 333 15.38 28.50 -10.12
C LEU A 333 16.50 27.67 -10.75
N VAL A 334 17.73 28.12 -10.57
CA VAL A 334 18.93 27.40 -10.98
C VAL A 334 19.66 26.97 -9.72
N ASN A 335 19.98 25.68 -9.60
CA ASN A 335 20.73 25.20 -8.46
C ASN A 335 22.13 25.81 -8.43
N LYS A 336 22.61 26.18 -7.24
CA LYS A 336 23.90 26.85 -7.06
C LYS A 336 25.11 25.94 -7.31
N HIS A 337 24.95 24.64 -7.08
CA HIS A 337 26.03 23.64 -7.16
C HIS A 337 26.07 22.94 -8.53
N ASP A 338 24.92 22.79 -9.19
CA ASP A 338 24.80 22.25 -10.55
C ASP A 338 23.84 23.11 -11.40
N PRO A 339 24.37 24.05 -12.21
CA PRO A 339 23.57 24.91 -13.07
C PRO A 339 22.76 24.18 -14.15
N LEU A 340 23.01 22.88 -14.40
CA LEU A 340 22.21 22.07 -15.31
C LEU A 340 20.86 21.65 -14.69
N ILE A 341 20.74 21.75 -13.37
CA ILE A 341 19.50 21.44 -12.65
C ILE A 341 18.68 22.73 -12.56
N ILE A 342 17.64 22.78 -13.40
CA ILE A 342 16.72 23.90 -13.51
C ILE A 342 15.35 23.47 -12.99
N PHE A 343 14.76 24.33 -12.16
CA PHE A 343 13.40 24.17 -11.67
C PHE A 343 12.52 25.31 -12.18
N PHE A 344 11.31 24.97 -12.62
CA PHE A 344 10.27 25.94 -12.89
C PHE A 344 9.29 25.97 -11.74
N ILE A 345 8.94 27.18 -11.32
CA ILE A 345 7.89 27.45 -10.34
C ILE A 345 6.77 28.16 -11.06
N SER A 346 5.66 27.47 -11.30
CA SER A 346 4.44 28.09 -11.82
C SER A 346 3.46 28.34 -10.69
N ILE A 347 2.87 29.52 -10.68
CA ILE A 347 1.84 29.92 -9.73
C ILE A 347 0.52 29.98 -10.51
N ASN A 348 -0.39 29.07 -10.23
CA ASN A 348 -1.74 29.08 -10.80
C ASN A 348 -2.69 29.67 -9.76
N GLU A 349 -3.12 30.91 -9.99
CA GLU A 349 -4.17 31.55 -9.21
C GLU A 349 -5.52 31.07 -9.74
N ASN A 350 -6.20 30.21 -8.99
CA ASN A 350 -7.54 29.78 -9.36
C ASN A 350 -8.56 30.80 -8.82
N LEU A 351 -9.09 31.63 -9.72
CA LEU A 351 -9.93 32.80 -9.41
C LEU A 351 -11.20 32.49 -8.61
N SER A 352 -11.61 31.22 -8.48
CA SER A 352 -12.86 30.84 -7.83
C SER A 352 -12.75 30.49 -6.34
N GLN A 353 -11.55 30.31 -5.76
CA GLN A 353 -11.42 29.69 -4.42
C GLN A 353 -10.33 30.25 -3.48
N ASP A 354 -9.75 31.43 -3.74
CA ASP A 354 -8.58 31.95 -2.98
C ASP A 354 -7.40 30.96 -2.91
N ALA A 355 -7.41 29.95 -3.78
CA ALA A 355 -6.44 28.88 -3.81
C ALA A 355 -5.31 29.22 -4.78
N VAL A 356 -4.08 29.04 -4.30
CA VAL A 356 -2.87 29.20 -5.10
C VAL A 356 -2.22 27.83 -5.20
N GLU A 357 -2.13 27.31 -6.42
CA GLU A 357 -1.33 26.11 -6.70
C GLU A 357 0.07 26.56 -7.10
N VAL A 358 1.08 26.10 -6.36
CA VAL A 358 2.48 26.31 -6.71
C VAL A 358 3.06 24.98 -7.17
N GLU A 359 3.62 24.94 -8.37
CA GLU A 359 4.22 23.73 -8.93
C GLU A 359 5.71 23.92 -9.17
N ILE A 360 6.54 23.04 -8.62
CA ILE A 360 7.99 22.95 -8.85
C ILE A 360 8.27 21.76 -9.76
N THR A 361 8.79 22.01 -10.97
CA THR A 361 9.14 20.95 -11.93
C THR A 361 10.63 20.94 -12.25
N ARG A 362 11.27 19.77 -12.07
CA ARG A 362 12.66 19.50 -12.46
C ARG A 362 12.71 19.06 -13.93
N LEU A 363 13.58 19.68 -14.73
CA LEU A 363 13.85 19.25 -16.11
C LEU A 363 14.63 17.95 -16.21
#